data_AF-A0A9E5VM45-F1
#
_entry.id   AF-A0A9E5VM45-F1
#
_cell.length_a   1.000
_cell.length_b   1.000
_cell.length_c   1.000
_cell.angle_alpha   90.00
_cell.angle_beta   90.00
_cell.angle_gamma   90.00
#
_symmetry.space_group_name_H-M   'P 1'
#
loop_
_entity.id
_entity.type
_entity.pdbx_description
1 polymer ?
#
loop_
_entity_poly.entity_id
_entity_poly.type
_entity_poly.pdbx_seq_one_letter_code
_entity_poly.pdbx_strand_id
1 'polypeptide(L)' 'MSGLNDTVTLNNGVKMPRLGLGVWQVDEGLEVEQAVSTALKAGYRSIATAAVYG' A
#
# COMPACT_ATOMS: atom_id res chain seq x y z
N MET A 1 -14.89 13.25 6.32
CA MET A 1 -13.48 12.83 6.53
C MET A 1 -13.24 11.60 5.68
N SER A 2 -12.12 11.56 4.95
CA SER A 2 -11.78 10.41 4.09
C SER A 2 -11.22 9.27 4.95
N GLY A 3 -11.73 8.06 4.75
CA GLY A 3 -11.33 6.85 5.47
C GLY A 3 -10.39 5.96 4.67
N LEU A 4 -9.78 4.99 5.34
CA LEU A 4 -8.82 4.05 4.74
C LEU A 4 -9.42 3.15 3.63
N ASN A 5 -10.74 3.01 3.64
CA ASN A 5 -11.51 2.24 2.66
C ASN A 5 -11.95 3.09 1.44
N ASP A 6 -11.64 4.39 1.41
CA ASP A 6 -12.05 5.24 0.31
C ASP A 6 -11.27 4.92 -0.96
N THR A 7 -11.98 4.89 -2.08
CA THR A 7 -11.40 4.59 -3.39
C THR A 7 -11.61 5.73 -4.38
N VAL A 8 -10.71 5.84 -5.35
CA VAL A 8 -10.88 6.63 -6.57
C VAL A 8 -11.13 5.69 -7.75
N THR A 9 -12.04 6.05 -8.65
CA THR A 9 -12.28 5.31 -9.89
C THR A 9 -11.28 5.76 -10.95
N LEU A 10 -10.49 4.83 -11.48
CA LEU A 10 -9.57 5.07 -12.59
C LEU A 10 -10.34 5.20 -13.91
N ASN A 11 -9.67 5.68 -14.96
CA ASN A 11 -10.27 5.89 -16.29
C ASN A 11 -10.84 4.61 -16.95
N ASN A 12 -10.40 3.43 -16.47
CA ASN A 12 -10.88 2.12 -16.90
C ASN A 12 -11.95 1.52 -15.97
N GLY A 13 -12.49 2.30 -15.03
CA GLY A 13 -13.55 1.88 -14.11
C GLY A 13 -13.07 1.13 -12.86
N VAL A 14 -11.78 0.82 -12.73
CA VAL A 14 -11.23 0.14 -11.55
C VAL A 14 -11.23 1.09 -10.34
N LYS A 15 -11.65 0.57 -9.17
CA LYS A 15 -11.59 1.31 -7.91
C LYS A 15 -10.25 1.08 -7.23
N MET A 16 -9.43 2.12 -7.11
CA MET A 16 -8.13 2.10 -6.43
C MET A 16 -8.24 2.74 -5.05
N PRO A 17 -7.71 2.12 -3.97
CA PRO A 17 -7.62 2.76 -2.66
C PRO A 17 -6.88 4.09 -2.74
N ARG A 18 -7.41 5.13 -2.08
CA ARG A 18 -6.81 6.47 -2.10
C ARG A 18 -5.55 6.59 -1.24
N LEU A 19 -5.43 5.72 -0.24
CA LEU A 19 -4.28 5.65 0.66
C LEU A 19 -3.60 4.29 0.52
N GLY A 20 -2.28 4.30 0.40
CA GLY A 20 -1.45 3.11 0.32
C GLY A 20 -0.15 3.26 1.11
N LEU A 21 0.51 2.13 1.38
CA LEU A 21 1.84 2.09 1.99
C LEU A 21 2.89 1.98 0.86
N GLY A 22 3.81 2.95 0.79
CA GLY A 22 5.03 2.81 -0.02
C GLY A 22 6.14 2.16 0.78
N VAL A 23 6.89 1.24 0.16
CA VAL A 23 8.00 0.51 0.80
C VAL A 23 9.38 0.91 0.28
N TRP A 24 9.51 2.11 -0.29
CA TRP A 24 10.80 2.65 -0.72
C TRP A 24 11.71 2.90 0.49
N GLN A 25 12.98 2.51 0.40
CA GLN A 25 13.99 2.58 1.47
C GLN A 25 13.69 1.73 2.73
N VAL A 26 12.82 0.74 2.62
CA VAL A 26 12.66 -0.29 3.66
C VAL A 26 13.61 -1.44 3.35
N ASP A 27 14.31 -1.96 4.34
CA ASP A 27 15.25 -3.05 4.12
C ASP A 27 14.52 -4.34 3.70
N GLU A 28 15.16 -5.13 2.83
CA GLU A 28 14.62 -6.41 2.37
C GLU A 28 14.46 -7.43 3.51
N GLY A 29 13.52 -8.35 3.33
CA GLY A 29 13.25 -9.43 4.28
C GLY A 29 12.32 -8.99 5.41
N LEU A 30 12.74 -9.19 6.66
CA LEU A 30 11.83 -9.10 7.81
C LEU A 30 11.22 -7.71 8.02
N GLU A 31 11.93 -6.63 7.69
CA GLU A 31 11.43 -5.28 7.90
C GLU A 31 10.26 -4.96 6.95
N VAL A 32 10.43 -5.20 5.65
CA VAL A 32 9.35 -5.00 4.67
C VAL A 32 8.17 -5.95 4.92
N GLU A 33 8.42 -7.20 5.31
CA GLU A 33 7.35 -8.14 5.68
C GLU A 33 6.53 -7.63 6.87
N GLN A 34 7.19 -7.12 7.92
CA GLN A 34 6.53 -6.57 9.10
C GLN A 34 5.77 -5.30 8.79
N ALA A 35 6.35 -4.39 7.99
CA ALA A 35 5.70 -3.15 7.57
C ALA A 35 4.41 -3.44 6.79
N VAL A 36 4.47 -4.33 5.80
CA VAL A 36 3.31 -4.72 5.00
C VAL A 36 2.27 -5.45 5.85
N SER A 37 2.67 -6.43 6.68
CA SER A 37 1.76 -7.16 7.57
C SER A 37 1.03 -6.23 8.54
N THR A 38 1.74 -5.27 9.11
CA THR A 38 1.18 -4.28 10.03
C THR A 38 0.19 -3.36 9.32
N ALA A 39 0.53 -2.86 8.12
CA ALA A 39 -0.38 -2.03 7.34
C ALA A 39 -1.66 -2.78 6.97
N LEU A 40 -1.56 -4.05 6.55
CA LEU A 40 -2.74 -4.87 6.25
C LEU A 40 -3.66 -5.04 7.47
N LYS A 41 -3.08 -5.26 8.67
CA LYS A 41 -3.81 -5.34 9.95
C LYS A 41 -4.45 -4.01 10.35
N ALA A 42 -3.78 -2.89 10.06
CA ALA A 42 -4.30 -1.54 10.26
C ALA A 42 -5.39 -1.14 9.24
N GLY A 43 -5.63 -1.97 8.22
CA GLY A 43 -6.70 -1.83 7.24
C GLY A 43 -6.26 -1.43 5.83
N TYR A 44 -4.96 -1.20 5.59
CA TYR A 44 -4.47 -0.77 4.28
C TYR A 44 -4.77 -1.82 3.21
N ARG A 45 -5.09 -1.37 2.00
CA ARG A 45 -5.40 -2.25 0.86
C ARG A 45 -4.63 -1.91 -0.41
N SER A 46 -3.77 -0.89 -0.38
CA SER A 46 -2.84 -0.56 -1.45
C SER A 46 -1.42 -0.57 -0.89
N ILE A 47 -0.54 -1.34 -1.54
CA ILE A 47 0.90 -1.41 -1.25
C ILE A 47 1.63 -1.03 -2.53
N ALA A 48 2.56 -0.08 -2.46
CA ALA A 48 3.35 0.40 -3.58
C ALA A 48 4.81 -0.03 -3.42
N THR A 49 5.28 -0.83 -4.37
CA THR A 49 6.67 -1.30 -4.48
C THR A 49 7.15 -1.17 -5.93
N ALA A 50 8.44 -1.32 -6.17
CA ALA A 50 9.03 -1.40 -7.49
C ALA A 50 10.25 -2.33 -7.50
N ALA A 51 10.55 -2.92 -8.64
CA ALA A 51 11.68 -3.84 -8.81
C ALA A 51 13.07 -3.16 -8.64
N VAL A 52 13.13 -1.84 -8.55
CA VAL A 52 14.37 -1.09 -8.31
C VAL A 52 14.59 -0.78 -6.82
N TYR A 53 13.65 -1.19 -5.96
CA TYR A 53 13.71 -0.91 -4.51
C TYR A 53 14.65 -1.86 -3.76
N GLY A 54 15.06 -2.94 -4.42
CA GLY A 54 15.97 -3.99 -3.97
C GLY A 54 16.08 -5.03 -5.08
#